data_AF-A0A957CQK4-F1
#
_entry.id   AF-A0A957CQK4-F1
#
_cell.length_a   1.000
_cell.length_b   1.000
_cell.length_c   1.000
_cell.angle_alpha   90.00
_cell.angle_beta   90.00
_cell.angle_gamma   90.00
#
_symmetry.space_group_name_H-M   'P 1'
#
loop_
_entity.id
_entity.type
_entity.pdbx_description
1 polymer ?
#
loop_
_entity_poly.entity_id
_entity_poly.type
_entity_poly.pdbx_seq_one_letter_code
_entity_poly.pdbx_strand_id
1 'polypeptide(L)'
;AVHLWYREQFGKTVMPLTSVEMAISTWPETATCTAVRLEADDSLTIVAPFGLQDLFEMTLRRNPARVTVAQYRQRYQDKRIAEKWPLVKIV
;
A
#
# COMPACT_ATOMS: atom_id res chain seq x y z
N ALA A 1 11.43 -15.02 -0.83
CA ALA A 1 10.95 -13.95 0.08
C ALA A 1 11.30 -12.57 -0.49
N VAL A 2 10.54 -11.50 -0.18
CA VAL A 2 10.69 -10.16 -0.79
C VAL A 2 12.13 -9.62 -0.76
N HIS A 3 12.80 -9.76 0.38
CA HIS A 3 14.19 -9.29 0.58
C HIS A 3 15.22 -9.93 -0.36
N LEU A 4 14.90 -11.06 -1.00
CA LEU A 4 15.81 -11.75 -1.91
C LEU A 4 15.82 -11.16 -3.34
N TRP A 5 14.74 -10.50 -3.78
CA TRP A 5 14.62 -9.98 -5.15
C TRP A 5 14.44 -8.45 -5.21
N TYR A 6 14.07 -7.80 -4.10
CA TYR A 6 13.71 -6.38 -4.11
C TYR A 6 14.86 -5.45 -4.56
N ARG A 7 16.10 -5.80 -4.21
CA ARG A 7 17.29 -5.02 -4.60
C ARG A 7 17.48 -5.03 -6.12
N GLU A 8 17.33 -6.18 -6.76
CA GLU A 8 17.51 -6.31 -8.20
C GLU A 8 16.48 -5.49 -8.97
N GLN A 9 15.23 -5.45 -8.49
CA GLN A 9 14.15 -4.72 -9.14
C GLN A 9 14.18 -3.21 -8.88
N PHE A 10 14.62 -2.76 -7.70
CA PHE A 10 14.45 -1.36 -7.26
C PHE A 10 15.72 -0.69 -6.73
N GLY A 11 16.87 -1.36 -6.76
CA GLY A 11 18.15 -0.83 -6.29
C GLY A 11 18.25 -0.63 -4.77
N LYS A 12 17.24 -1.03 -3.98
CA LYS A 12 17.19 -0.84 -2.53
C LYS A 12 17.19 -2.18 -1.80
N THR A 13 17.99 -2.31 -0.75
CA THR A 13 17.92 -3.48 0.14
C THR A 13 16.81 -3.28 1.15
N VAL A 14 16.07 -4.36 1.43
CA VAL A 14 15.01 -4.36 2.46
C VAL A 14 15.24 -5.55 3.38
N MET A 15 14.91 -5.38 4.66
CA MET A 15 14.98 -6.46 5.64
C MET A 15 13.91 -7.52 5.35
N PRO A 16 14.13 -8.77 5.79
CA PRO A 16 13.07 -9.77 5.82
C PRO A 16 11.84 -9.26 6.56
N LEU A 17 10.67 -9.47 5.96
CA LEU A 17 9.39 -9.15 6.58
C LEU A 17 9.05 -10.27 7.58
N THR A 18 8.67 -9.89 8.79
CA THR A 18 8.42 -10.84 9.89
C THR A 18 6.93 -11.13 10.12
N SER A 19 6.03 -10.35 9.51
CA SER A 19 4.58 -10.54 9.60
C SER A 19 3.86 -10.00 8.36
N VAL A 20 2.60 -10.42 8.18
CA VAL A 20 1.71 -9.88 7.12
C VAL A 20 1.44 -8.39 7.34
N GLU A 21 1.25 -7.96 8.58
CA GLU A 21 1.07 -6.54 8.92
C GLU A 21 2.30 -5.71 8.53
N MET A 22 3.51 -6.21 8.79
CA MET A 22 4.75 -5.57 8.34
C MET A 22 4.85 -5.56 6.82
N ALA A 23 4.41 -6.62 6.14
CA ALA A 23 4.41 -6.64 4.68
C ALA A 23 3.48 -5.56 4.10
N ILE A 24 2.25 -5.46 4.61
CA ILE A 24 1.22 -4.52 4.16
C ILE A 24 1.62 -3.07 4.46
N SER A 25 2.23 -2.80 5.61
CA SER A 25 2.67 -1.43 5.96
C SER A 25 3.76 -0.89 5.03
N THR A 26 4.37 -1.75 4.21
CA THR A 26 5.37 -1.36 3.20
C THR A 26 4.79 -1.06 1.82
N TRP A 27 3.47 -0.95 1.64
CA TRP A 27 2.92 -0.62 0.33
C TRP A 27 2.96 0.89 0.02
N PRO A 28 2.90 1.29 -1.27
CA PRO A 28 3.24 2.66 -1.67
C PRO A 28 2.24 3.74 -1.23
N GLU A 29 0.99 3.39 -0.92
CA GLU A 29 -0.04 4.33 -0.44
C GLU A 29 -0.77 3.80 0.78
N THR A 30 -1.05 4.68 1.74
CA THR A 30 -1.67 4.34 3.03
C THR A 30 -3.03 3.66 2.86
N ALA A 31 -3.90 4.17 1.99
CA ALA A 31 -5.19 3.55 1.67
C ALA A 31 -5.05 2.11 1.14
N THR A 32 -3.98 1.85 0.37
CA THR A 32 -3.72 0.50 -0.15
C THR A 32 -3.19 -0.44 0.92
N CYS A 33 -2.58 0.07 1.99
CA CYS A 33 -2.06 -0.71 3.11
C CYS A 33 -3.19 -1.26 4.00
N THR A 34 -4.18 -1.90 3.38
CA THR A 34 -5.34 -2.51 4.02
C THR A 34 -5.49 -3.93 3.49
N ALA A 35 -5.75 -4.88 4.38
CA ALA A 35 -6.16 -6.23 4.00
C ALA A 35 -7.30 -6.71 4.89
N VAL A 36 -8.08 -7.63 4.34
CA VAL A 36 -9.17 -8.32 5.03
C VAL A 36 -9.02 -9.82 4.84
N ARG A 37 -9.33 -10.59 5.88
CA ARG A 37 -9.44 -12.05 5.84
C ARG A 37 -10.74 -12.46 6.50
N LEU A 38 -11.48 -13.34 5.83
CA LEU A 38 -12.61 -14.05 6.41
C LEU A 38 -12.08 -15.21 7.26
N GLU A 39 -12.52 -15.27 8.51
CA GLU A 39 -12.19 -16.34 9.44
C GLU A 39 -13.24 -17.47 9.37
N ALA A 40 -12.97 -18.58 10.05
CA ALA A 40 -13.84 -19.76 10.04
C ALA A 40 -15.20 -19.53 10.75
N ASP A 41 -15.31 -18.50 11.58
CA ASP A 41 -16.52 -18.12 12.32
C ASP A 41 -17.30 -16.96 11.64
N ASP A 42 -17.04 -16.72 10.36
CA ASP A 42 -17.57 -15.60 9.56
C ASP A 42 -17.14 -14.19 10.03
N SER A 43 -16.25 -14.09 11.03
CA SER A 43 -15.67 -12.81 11.41
C SER A 43 -14.65 -12.31 10.38
N LEU A 44 -14.43 -11.00 10.35
CA LEU A 44 -13.43 -10.37 9.49
C LEU A 44 -12.24 -9.91 10.32
N THR A 45 -11.05 -10.44 10.02
CA THR A 45 -9.79 -9.85 10.48
C THR A 45 -9.38 -8.76 9.52
N ILE A 46 -9.16 -7.55 10.04
CA ILE A 46 -8.72 -6.38 9.27
C ILE A 46 -7.29 -6.02 9.68
N VAL A 47 -6.43 -5.80 8.70
CA VAL A 47 -5.08 -5.24 8.88
C VAL A 47 -5.06 -3.86 8.24
N ALA A 48 -4.91 -2.81 9.06
CA ALA A 48 -4.87 -1.42 8.60
C ALA A 48 -3.83 -0.61 9.42
N PRO A 49 -2.51 -0.82 9.19
CA PRO A 49 -1.43 -0.18 9.95
C PRO A 49 -1.43 1.36 9.91
N PHE A 50 -2.15 1.98 8.96
CA PHE A 50 -2.32 3.43 8.87
C PHE A 50 -3.76 3.89 9.16
N GLY A 51 -4.60 3.01 9.71
CA GLY A 51 -6.04 3.23 9.84
C GLY A 51 -6.79 3.10 8.52
N LEU A 52 -8.12 3.23 8.57
CA LEU A 52 -9.01 3.07 7.41
C LEU A 52 -9.47 4.39 6.79
N GLN A 53 -9.08 5.53 7.39
CA GLN A 53 -9.58 6.84 6.99
C GLN A 53 -9.27 7.16 5.53
N ASP A 54 -8.01 7.04 5.10
CA ASP A 54 -7.64 7.32 3.71
C ASP A 54 -8.38 6.39 2.71
N LEU A 55 -8.71 5.15 3.11
CA LEU A 55 -9.49 4.23 2.26
C LEU A 55 -10.95 4.70 2.13
N PHE A 56 -11.61 5.03 3.25
CA PHE A 56 -13.02 5.44 3.26
C PHE A 56 -13.24 6.83 2.66
N GLU A 57 -12.29 7.75 2.84
CA GLU A 57 -12.33 9.09 2.24
C GLU A 57 -11.86 9.10 0.78
N MET A 58 -11.58 7.94 0.19
CA MET A 58 -11.05 7.81 -1.18
C MET A 58 -9.80 8.66 -1.40
N THR A 59 -8.91 8.73 -0.41
CA THR A 59 -7.68 9.52 -0.46
C THR A 59 -6.51 8.62 -0.85
N LEU A 60 -5.95 8.86 -2.03
CA LEU A 60 -4.66 8.31 -2.41
C LEU A 60 -3.58 9.19 -1.76
N ARG A 61 -2.97 8.70 -0.67
CA ARG A 61 -1.87 9.37 0.04
C ARG A 61 -0.62 8.51 -0.02
N ARG A 62 0.51 9.14 -0.36
CA ARG A 62 1.83 8.49 -0.39
C ARG A 62 2.23 7.93 0.98
N ASN A 63 2.73 6.70 1.02
CA ASN A 63 3.48 6.17 2.16
C ASN A 63 4.95 6.62 2.10
N PRO A 64 5.39 7.54 2.97
CA PRO A 64 6.73 8.12 2.90
C PRO A 64 7.86 7.15 3.24
N ALA A 65 7.56 6.10 4.00
CA ALA A 65 8.55 5.08 4.34
C ALA A 65 8.91 4.20 3.14
N ARG A 66 8.04 4.15 2.11
CA ARG A 66 8.20 3.22 1.00
C ARG A 66 8.69 3.85 -0.29
N VAL A 67 8.02 4.87 -0.79
CA VAL A 67 8.24 5.41 -2.14
C VAL A 67 8.56 6.90 -2.09
N THR A 68 9.40 7.34 -3.04
CA THR A 68 9.66 8.77 -3.25
C THR A 68 8.42 9.46 -3.84
N VAL A 69 8.39 10.79 -3.81
CA VAL A 69 7.33 11.57 -4.46
C VAL A 69 7.29 11.31 -5.96
N ALA A 70 8.46 11.20 -6.61
CA ALA A 70 8.55 10.89 -8.04
C ALA A 70 7.96 9.51 -8.38
N GLN A 71 8.32 8.48 -7.60
CA GLN A 71 7.77 7.13 -7.78
C GLN A 71 6.25 7.11 -7.57
N TYR A 72 5.75 7.81 -6.56
CA TYR A 72 4.32 7.93 -6.29
C TYR A 72 3.56 8.58 -7.46
N ARG A 73 4.10 9.70 -7.98
CA ARG A 73 3.53 10.40 -9.15
C ARG A 73 3.44 9.52 -10.38
N GLN A 74 4.55 8.88 -10.73
CA GLN A 74 4.61 7.96 -11.85
C GLN A 74 3.55 6.85 -11.70
N ARG A 75 3.45 6.27 -10.51
CA ARG A 75 2.59 5.11 -10.27
C ARG A 75 1.11 5.41 -10.43
N TYR A 76 0.60 6.55 -9.93
CA TYR A 76 -0.83 6.86 -10.09
C TYR A 76 -1.17 7.25 -11.54
N GLN A 77 -0.20 7.80 -12.28
CA GLN A 77 -0.32 8.08 -13.72
C GLN A 77 -0.37 6.78 -14.52
N ASP A 78 0.59 5.87 -14.33
CA ASP A 78 0.64 4.57 -15.01
C ASP A 78 -0.62 3.74 -14.76
N LYS A 79 -1.14 3.80 -13.53
CA LYS A 79 -2.36 3.10 -13.15
C LYS A 79 -3.63 3.77 -13.64
N ARG A 80 -3.54 5.01 -14.16
CA ARG A 80 -4.66 5.85 -14.59
C ARG A 80 -5.69 6.02 -13.48
N ILE A 81 -5.21 6.31 -12.25
CA ILE A 81 -6.07 6.34 -11.06
C ILE A 81 -7.20 7.36 -11.21
N ALA A 82 -6.89 8.58 -11.64
CA ALA A 82 -7.89 9.64 -11.81
C ALA A 82 -8.96 9.30 -12.86
N GLU A 83 -8.63 8.49 -13.86
CA GLU A 83 -9.57 8.07 -14.90
C GLU A 83 -10.45 6.90 -14.43
N LYS A 84 -9.84 5.92 -13.74
CA LYS A 84 -10.56 4.73 -13.26
C LYS A 84 -11.42 5.03 -12.02
N TRP A 85 -10.96 5.95 -11.18
CA TRP A 85 -11.57 6.28 -9.90
C TRP A 85 -11.74 7.79 -9.78
N PRO A 86 -12.74 8.40 -10.43
CA PRO A 86 -12.88 9.85 -10.52
C PRO A 86 -13.08 10.57 -9.18
N LEU A 87 -13.53 9.84 -8.15
CA LEU A 87 -13.76 10.38 -6.80
C LEU A 87 -12.51 10.30 -5.91
N VAL A 88 -11.41 9.68 -6.37
CA VAL A 88 -10.20 9.56 -5.58
C VAL A 88 -9.45 10.89 -5.53
N LYS A 89 -9.21 11.39 -4.31
CA LYS A 89 -8.38 12.56 -4.06
C LYS A 89 -6.91 12.15 -3.97
N ILE A 90 -6.06 12.69 -4.84
CA ILE A 90 -4.61 12.48 -4.80
C ILE A 90 -3.99 13.56 -3.92
N VAL A 91 -3.31 13.15 -2.84
CA VAL A 91 -2.59 14.03 -1.90
C VAL A 91 -1.13 13.66 -1.73
#